data_AF-A0A3N4SA17-F1
#
_entry.id   AF-A0A3N4SA17-F1
#
_cell.length_a   1.000
_cell.length_b   1.000
_cell.length_c   1.000
_cell.angle_alpha   90.00
_cell.angle_beta   90.00
_cell.angle_gamma   90.00
#
_symmetry.space_group_name_H-M   'P 1'
#
loop_
_entity.id
_entity.type
_entity.pdbx_description
1 polymer ?
#
loop_
_entity_poly.entity_id
_entity_poly.type
_entity_poly.pdbx_seq_one_letter_code
_entity_poly.pdbx_strand_id
1 'polypeptide(L)'
;MTQGAGQGPETERTATLRDFRVPAYVNETGPYVDSTHPGDVVPPLDEAYPEGYPDGYTPTQRDLPVINRGDTLQLPVEPAAAPVAQAAAGPGPLYVVGDVHGYFDELITALREQGLIDADRHWCAGTARLWFLGDFTDRGPDGIGVIDLVMRLSAEAAAAGGYCKALMGNHELLLLGAKRFGDTPVNSGAGTATFQAAWLLNGGQKTDMDRLQDHHLQWMARLDAVEEVDGYLLVHSDTTAYLDYGDSIEAVNDTVRETITRNDADEVWDLFRKFTKRFSFRDEGGADAVRSLLDTYGGTRIVHGHSPIPYLLGEVGSEDDEEGTGPVVTGPHIYADGLAIAMDGGVTMAGKLLVRQLPLDN
;
A
#
# COMPACT_ATOMS: atom_id res chain seq x y z
N MET A 1 -14.07 18.60 74.54
CA MET A 1 -13.06 18.31 73.51
C MET A 1 -13.07 16.81 73.32
N THR A 2 -13.35 16.17 72.18
CA THR A 2 -13.69 16.59 70.81
C THR A 2 -14.33 15.35 70.15
N GLN A 3 -15.24 15.54 69.21
CA GLN A 3 -16.10 14.53 68.58
C GLN A 3 -15.45 13.75 67.42
N GLY A 4 -16.11 12.66 66.99
CA GLY A 4 -16.15 12.12 65.60
C GLY A 4 -15.38 10.80 65.42
N ALA A 5 -15.96 9.61 65.27
CA ALA A 5 -16.95 9.07 64.30
C ALA A 5 -16.38 8.83 62.88
N GLY A 6 -16.45 7.56 62.42
CA GLY A 6 -16.37 7.19 61.00
C GLY A 6 -15.51 5.96 60.68
N GLN A 7 -16.13 4.77 60.62
CA GLN A 7 -15.60 3.62 59.89
C GLN A 7 -15.75 3.87 58.37
N GLY A 8 -14.70 3.62 57.60
CA GLY A 8 -14.74 3.48 56.14
C GLY A 8 -14.10 2.14 55.73
N PRO A 9 -14.62 1.44 54.72
CA PRO A 9 -14.09 0.14 54.32
C PRO A 9 -12.86 0.26 53.42
N GLU A 10 -12.10 -0.82 53.42
CA GLU A 10 -10.82 -1.05 52.74
C GLU A 10 -10.89 -0.83 51.22
N THR A 11 -9.87 -0.17 50.69
CA THR A 11 -9.62 0.03 49.27
C THR A 11 -9.10 -1.26 48.65
N GLU A 12 -9.95 -1.97 47.92
CA GLU A 12 -9.51 -2.96 46.94
C GLU A 12 -8.77 -2.26 45.79
N ARG A 13 -7.56 -2.75 45.50
CA ARG A 13 -6.73 -2.32 44.39
C ARG A 13 -7.36 -2.79 43.08
N THR A 14 -7.98 -1.87 42.35
CA THR A 14 -8.26 -2.04 40.92
C THR A 14 -6.97 -1.91 40.13
N ALA A 15 -6.59 -2.98 39.43
CA ALA A 15 -5.50 -2.97 38.46
C ALA A 15 -5.93 -2.12 37.25
N THR A 16 -5.15 -1.10 36.93
CA THR A 16 -5.38 -0.22 35.78
C THR A 16 -5.14 -0.97 34.48
N LEU A 17 -6.23 -1.10 33.71
CA LEU A 17 -6.32 -1.52 32.31
C LEU A 17 -5.22 -0.87 31.46
N ARG A 18 -4.52 -1.68 30.65
CA ARG A 18 -3.58 -1.20 29.63
C ARG A 18 -4.39 -0.85 28.38
N ASP A 19 -4.62 0.45 28.21
CA ASP A 19 -5.27 1.06 27.06
C ASP A 19 -4.28 1.04 25.86
N PHE A 20 -4.60 0.33 24.78
CA PHE A 20 -3.84 0.34 23.51
C PHE A 20 -4.10 1.65 22.76
N ARG A 21 -3.65 2.76 23.35
CA ARG A 21 -3.47 4.04 22.65
C ARG A 21 -2.02 4.12 22.23
N VAL A 22 -1.75 4.37 20.95
CA VAL A 22 -0.47 4.95 20.52
C VAL A 22 -0.37 6.31 21.21
N PRO A 23 0.51 6.51 22.20
CA PRO A 23 0.45 7.73 22.95
C PRO A 23 1.19 8.86 22.25
N ALA A 24 0.55 10.03 22.20
CA ALA A 24 1.22 11.31 21.98
C ALA A 24 1.92 11.72 23.29
N TYR A 25 3.24 11.88 23.29
CA TYR A 25 3.96 12.38 24.47
C TYR A 25 4.89 13.55 24.17
N VAL A 26 4.75 14.54 25.04
CA VAL A 26 5.35 15.87 25.06
C VAL A 26 6.73 15.83 25.73
N ASN A 27 7.61 16.69 25.23
CA ASN A 27 9.04 16.87 25.54
C ASN A 27 9.43 16.97 27.02
N GLU A 28 10.58 16.35 27.36
CA GLU A 28 11.56 16.91 28.28
C GLU A 28 12.96 16.77 27.67
N THR A 29 13.61 17.90 27.40
CA THR A 29 14.95 17.99 26.79
C THR A 29 16.03 18.14 27.86
N GLY A 30 17.14 17.43 27.67
CA GLY A 30 18.39 17.62 28.41
C GLY A 30 19.59 17.22 27.53
N PRO A 31 20.73 17.93 27.60
CA PRO A 31 21.58 18.16 26.43
C PRO A 31 22.85 17.32 26.44
N TYR A 32 23.33 16.80 25.29
CA TYR A 32 24.78 16.57 25.10
C TYR A 32 25.16 16.71 23.62
N VAL A 33 25.82 17.83 23.27
CA VAL A 33 27.26 18.03 22.98
C VAL A 33 27.70 17.59 21.58
N ASP A 34 27.80 18.62 20.76
CA ASP A 34 28.77 18.96 19.71
C ASP A 34 29.69 17.87 19.12
N SER A 35 29.40 17.64 17.85
CA SER A 35 30.19 17.10 16.75
C SER A 35 31.64 17.59 16.67
N THR A 36 32.53 16.66 16.34
CA THR A 36 33.91 16.93 15.89
C THR A 36 34.06 16.51 14.42
N HIS A 37 34.60 17.41 13.59
CA HIS A 37 35.22 17.18 12.27
C HIS A 37 36.16 18.37 12.01
N PRO A 38 37.11 18.37 11.04
CA PRO A 38 37.51 17.33 10.07
C PRO A 38 39.04 17.17 9.92
N GLY A 39 39.48 16.18 9.15
CA GLY A 39 40.83 16.18 8.56
C GLY A 39 41.28 14.79 8.13
N ASP A 40 41.22 14.48 6.83
CA ASP A 40 42.45 14.45 6.04
C ASP A 40 42.21 14.20 4.55
N VAL A 41 43.17 14.74 3.81
CA VAL A 41 43.21 15.08 2.38
C VAL A 41 43.48 13.84 1.51
N VAL A 42 42.80 13.74 0.38
CA VAL A 42 43.04 12.75 -0.69
C VAL A 42 44.19 13.24 -1.59
N PRO A 43 45.21 12.42 -1.91
CA PRO A 43 46.23 12.76 -2.90
C PRO A 43 45.77 12.39 -4.34
N PRO A 44 46.31 13.06 -5.38
CA PRO A 44 45.81 12.93 -6.75
C PRO A 44 46.24 11.61 -7.41
N LEU A 45 45.35 11.07 -8.26
CA LEU A 45 45.63 9.92 -9.13
C LEU A 45 46.35 10.41 -10.39
N ASP A 46 47.59 9.94 -10.57
CA ASP A 46 48.36 10.07 -11.81
C ASP A 46 47.77 9.20 -12.93
N GLU A 47 47.57 9.81 -14.10
CA GLU A 47 47.23 9.12 -15.35
C GLU A 47 48.44 8.34 -15.88
N ALA A 48 48.35 7.01 -15.88
CA ALA A 48 49.28 6.14 -16.61
C ALA A 48 48.49 5.03 -17.32
N TYR A 49 48.24 5.22 -18.62
CA TYR A 49 47.72 4.17 -19.49
C TYR A 49 48.87 3.20 -19.87
N PRO A 50 48.67 1.87 -19.81
CA PRO A 50 49.67 0.92 -20.28
C PRO A 50 49.67 0.85 -21.82
N GLU A 51 50.86 0.97 -22.42
CA GLU A 51 51.13 0.64 -23.82
C GLU A 51 50.85 -0.85 -24.07
N GLY A 52 50.07 -1.17 -25.12
CA GLY A 52 49.93 -2.54 -25.58
C GLY A 52 48.65 -2.87 -26.33
N TYR A 53 48.39 -2.22 -27.47
CA TYR A 53 47.49 -2.77 -28.50
C TYR A 53 48.21 -2.74 -29.86
N PRO A 54 48.17 -3.82 -30.66
CA PRO A 54 48.70 -3.80 -32.02
C PRO A 54 47.90 -2.83 -32.91
N ASP A 55 48.58 -2.19 -33.86
CA ASP A 55 47.98 -1.26 -34.82
C ASP A 55 46.81 -1.94 -35.56
N GLY A 56 45.58 -1.42 -35.35
CA GLY A 56 44.36 -1.88 -36.02
C GLY A 56 43.24 -2.44 -35.13
N TYR A 57 43.35 -2.42 -33.80
CA TYR A 57 42.27 -2.88 -32.91
C TYR A 57 41.33 -1.76 -32.45
N THR A 58 40.08 -1.79 -32.90
CA THR A 58 38.97 -0.97 -32.35
C THR A 58 37.99 -1.89 -31.60
N PRO A 59 37.73 -1.68 -30.29
CA PRO A 59 36.88 -2.57 -29.47
C PRO A 59 35.36 -2.63 -29.80
N THR A 60 34.91 -2.22 -30.97
CA THR A 60 33.46 -2.15 -31.30
C THR A 60 33.01 -2.92 -32.53
N GLN A 61 33.86 -3.74 -33.17
CA GLN A 61 33.43 -4.49 -34.36
C GLN A 61 32.92 -5.90 -34.00
N ARG A 62 31.59 -6.07 -34.00
CA ARG A 62 30.92 -7.37 -33.95
C ARG A 62 30.88 -7.98 -35.36
N ASP A 63 31.66 -9.03 -35.59
CA ASP A 63 31.49 -9.94 -36.74
C ASP A 63 30.24 -10.80 -36.52
N LEU A 64 29.07 -10.22 -36.79
CA LEU A 64 27.82 -10.96 -36.97
C LEU A 64 27.47 -10.97 -38.46
N PRO A 65 27.05 -12.11 -39.03
CA PRO A 65 26.65 -12.17 -40.43
C PRO A 65 25.46 -11.22 -40.67
N VAL A 66 25.59 -10.36 -41.67
CA VAL A 66 24.52 -9.47 -42.13
C VAL A 66 23.46 -10.33 -42.81
N ILE A 67 22.33 -10.53 -42.13
CA ILE A 67 21.15 -11.19 -42.72
C ILE A 67 20.53 -10.18 -43.70
N ASN A 68 20.57 -10.48 -44.99
CA ASN A 68 19.89 -9.65 -45.98
C ASN A 68 18.38 -9.90 -45.92
N ARG A 69 17.59 -8.87 -46.23
CA ARG A 69 16.12 -8.84 -46.11
C ARG A 69 15.35 -9.90 -46.95
N GLY A 70 16.06 -10.75 -47.70
CA GLY A 70 15.51 -11.84 -48.51
C GLY A 70 15.80 -13.26 -47.99
N ASP A 71 16.64 -13.40 -46.95
CA ASP A 71 17.07 -14.72 -46.44
C ASP A 71 16.14 -15.28 -45.34
N THR A 72 15.05 -14.57 -45.01
CA THR A 72 14.03 -15.04 -44.07
C THR A 72 12.97 -15.88 -44.79
N LEU A 73 12.90 -17.17 -44.45
CA LEU A 73 11.79 -18.05 -44.81
C LEU A 73 10.47 -17.47 -44.26
N GLN A 74 9.64 -16.94 -45.15
CA GLN A 74 8.27 -16.52 -44.82
C GLN A 74 7.38 -17.76 -44.76
N LEU A 75 7.19 -18.30 -43.55
CA LEU A 75 6.15 -19.30 -43.31
C LEU A 75 4.82 -18.56 -43.15
N PRO A 76 3.79 -18.84 -43.96
CA PRO A 76 2.46 -18.30 -43.73
C PRO A 76 1.92 -18.91 -42.43
N VAL A 77 1.94 -18.12 -41.36
CA VAL A 77 1.20 -18.43 -40.13
C VAL A 77 -0.22 -17.95 -40.37
N GLU A 78 -1.15 -18.88 -40.57
CA GLU A 78 -2.57 -18.56 -40.45
C GLU A 78 -2.82 -18.12 -39.01
N PRO A 79 -3.32 -16.89 -38.76
CA PRO A 79 -3.66 -16.49 -37.41
C PRO A 79 -4.80 -17.40 -36.94
N ALA A 80 -4.53 -18.20 -35.90
CA ALA A 80 -5.58 -18.88 -35.18
C ALA A 80 -6.60 -17.81 -34.77
N ALA A 81 -7.86 -18.00 -35.18
CA ALA A 81 -8.92 -17.05 -34.88
C ALA A 81 -9.04 -16.91 -33.36
N ALA A 82 -8.59 -15.77 -32.84
CA ALA A 82 -8.88 -15.38 -31.47
C ALA A 82 -10.40 -15.34 -31.32
N PRO A 83 -10.97 -15.85 -30.21
CA PRO A 83 -12.39 -15.67 -29.95
C PRO A 83 -12.64 -14.16 -29.94
N VAL A 84 -13.46 -13.68 -30.86
CA VAL A 84 -13.91 -12.30 -30.86
C VAL A 84 -14.85 -12.15 -29.67
N ALA A 85 -14.30 -11.76 -28.53
CA ALA A 85 -15.10 -11.30 -27.41
C ALA A 85 -15.92 -10.11 -27.92
N GLN A 86 -17.23 -10.28 -27.95
CA GLN A 86 -18.15 -9.24 -28.38
C GLN A 86 -17.96 -8.06 -27.42
N ALA A 87 -17.42 -6.95 -27.92
CA ALA A 87 -17.17 -5.76 -27.13
C ALA A 87 -18.50 -5.30 -26.50
N ALA A 88 -18.66 -5.54 -25.20
CA ALA A 88 -19.68 -4.86 -24.43
C ALA A 88 -19.44 -3.35 -24.59
N ALA A 89 -20.50 -2.58 -24.85
CA ALA A 89 -20.41 -1.14 -25.04
C ALA A 89 -20.05 -0.45 -23.70
N GLY A 90 -18.77 -0.39 -23.36
CA GLY A 90 -18.26 0.22 -22.14
C GLY A 90 -16.87 -0.33 -21.74
N PRO A 91 -16.17 0.31 -20.79
CA PRO A 91 -14.80 -0.04 -20.38
C PRO A 91 -14.67 -1.37 -19.61
N GLY A 92 -15.72 -2.21 -19.59
CA GLY A 92 -15.79 -3.42 -18.76
C GLY A 92 -16.13 -3.14 -17.28
N PRO A 93 -16.52 -4.18 -16.52
CA PRO A 93 -16.89 -4.04 -15.11
C PRO A 93 -15.71 -3.61 -14.25
N LEU A 94 -15.97 -2.73 -13.27
CA LEU A 94 -14.98 -2.24 -12.31
C LEU A 94 -15.06 -3.05 -11.02
N TYR A 95 -13.93 -3.54 -10.53
CA TYR A 95 -13.80 -4.25 -9.26
C TYR A 95 -12.77 -3.57 -8.38
N VAL A 96 -12.99 -3.65 -7.07
CA VAL A 96 -12.09 -3.13 -6.05
C VAL A 96 -11.77 -4.23 -5.03
N VAL A 97 -10.50 -4.28 -4.63
CA VAL A 97 -9.94 -5.20 -3.62
C VAL A 97 -9.53 -4.39 -2.41
N GLY A 98 -10.01 -4.78 -1.23
CA GLY A 98 -9.53 -4.25 0.04
C GLY A 98 -8.15 -4.76 0.43
N ASP A 99 -7.75 -4.48 1.66
CA ASP A 99 -6.42 -4.73 2.20
C ASP A 99 -6.12 -6.24 2.27
N VAL A 100 -4.97 -6.64 1.74
CA VAL A 100 -4.62 -8.06 1.54
C VAL A 100 -3.70 -8.58 2.63
N HIS A 101 -2.72 -7.78 3.06
CA HIS A 101 -1.78 -8.13 4.13
C HIS A 101 -1.16 -9.51 4.02
N GLY A 102 -0.67 -9.89 2.85
CA GLY A 102 0.03 -11.17 2.63
C GLY A 102 -0.83 -12.43 2.79
N TYR A 103 -2.16 -12.30 2.95
CA TYR A 103 -3.12 -13.39 2.96
C TYR A 103 -3.41 -13.86 1.52
N PHE A 104 -2.38 -14.47 0.93
CA PHE A 104 -2.35 -14.84 -0.48
C PHE A 104 -3.46 -15.82 -0.87
N ASP A 105 -3.73 -16.83 -0.05
CA ASP A 105 -4.74 -17.85 -0.35
C ASP A 105 -6.17 -17.27 -0.29
N GLU A 106 -6.42 -16.36 0.64
CA GLU A 106 -7.65 -15.59 0.77
C GLU A 106 -7.84 -14.69 -0.45
N LEU A 107 -6.77 -14.04 -0.94
CA LEU A 107 -6.82 -13.24 -2.16
C LEU A 107 -7.17 -14.11 -3.37
N ILE A 108 -6.50 -15.24 -3.56
CA ILE A 108 -6.79 -16.16 -4.66
C ILE A 108 -8.25 -16.64 -4.61
N THR A 109 -8.73 -16.99 -3.42
CA THR A 109 -10.11 -17.41 -3.20
C THR A 109 -11.08 -16.31 -3.60
N ALA A 110 -10.89 -15.08 -3.11
CA ALA A 110 -11.79 -13.96 -3.39
C ALA A 110 -11.78 -13.54 -4.87
N LEU A 111 -10.61 -13.54 -5.53
CA LEU A 111 -10.52 -13.25 -6.97
C LEU A 111 -11.23 -14.31 -7.82
N ARG A 112 -11.12 -15.59 -7.43
CA ARG A 112 -11.83 -16.71 -8.10
C ARG A 112 -13.34 -16.65 -7.90
N GLU A 113 -13.79 -16.32 -6.69
CA GLU A 113 -15.22 -16.12 -6.39
C GLU A 113 -15.86 -15.07 -7.31
N GLN A 114 -15.08 -14.05 -7.73
CA GLN A 114 -15.51 -13.02 -8.67
C GLN A 114 -15.24 -13.35 -10.14
N GLY A 115 -14.65 -14.51 -10.44
CA GLY A 115 -14.31 -14.91 -11.82
C GLY A 115 -13.20 -14.07 -12.47
N LEU A 116 -12.37 -13.40 -11.65
CA LEU A 116 -11.28 -12.54 -12.13
C LEU A 116 -10.07 -13.34 -12.58
N ILE A 117 -9.82 -14.47 -11.93
CA ILE A 117 -8.74 -15.39 -12.24
C ILE A 117 -9.22 -16.83 -12.36
N ASP A 118 -8.50 -17.64 -13.12
CA ASP A 118 -8.80 -19.06 -13.35
C ASP A 118 -8.18 -20.01 -12.29
N ALA A 119 -8.27 -21.31 -12.57
CA ALA A 119 -7.73 -22.38 -11.72
C ALA A 119 -6.18 -22.39 -11.65
N ASP A 120 -5.51 -21.75 -12.61
CA ASP A 120 -4.05 -21.62 -12.66
C ASP A 120 -3.57 -20.23 -12.15
N ARG A 121 -4.54 -19.37 -11.78
CA ARG A 121 -4.34 -18.00 -11.25
C ARG A 121 -3.90 -17.00 -12.33
N HIS A 122 -4.34 -17.23 -13.56
CA HIS A 122 -4.22 -16.29 -14.67
C HIS A 122 -5.49 -15.46 -14.82
N TRP A 123 -5.35 -14.23 -15.29
CA TRP A 123 -6.46 -13.35 -15.62
C TRP A 123 -7.40 -13.99 -16.64
N CYS A 124 -8.70 -14.07 -16.30
CA CYS A 124 -9.72 -14.61 -17.19
C CYS A 124 -10.96 -13.71 -17.36
N ALA A 125 -10.91 -12.47 -16.84
CA ALA A 125 -12.05 -11.55 -16.83
C ALA A 125 -12.11 -10.56 -18.01
N GLY A 126 -11.42 -10.85 -19.11
CA GLY A 126 -11.49 -10.05 -20.34
C GLY A 126 -11.19 -8.58 -20.10
N THR A 127 -12.16 -7.70 -20.42
CA THR A 127 -12.06 -6.24 -20.28
C THR A 127 -12.33 -5.72 -18.87
N ALA A 128 -12.46 -6.58 -17.86
CA ALA A 128 -12.65 -6.12 -16.49
C ALA A 128 -11.51 -5.21 -16.02
N ARG A 129 -11.84 -4.34 -15.07
CA ARG A 129 -10.95 -3.35 -14.47
C ARG A 129 -10.86 -3.64 -12.99
N LEU A 130 -9.67 -3.83 -12.47
CA LEU A 130 -9.43 -4.20 -11.08
C LEU A 130 -8.51 -3.18 -10.41
N TRP A 131 -8.89 -2.72 -9.22
CA TRP A 131 -8.08 -1.86 -8.37
C TRP A 131 -7.86 -2.48 -7.00
N PHE A 132 -6.60 -2.49 -6.56
CA PHE A 132 -6.23 -2.78 -5.18
C PHE A 132 -6.02 -1.46 -4.42
N LEU A 133 -6.55 -1.36 -3.20
CA LEU A 133 -6.51 -0.13 -2.40
C LEU A 133 -5.24 0.01 -1.54
N GLY A 134 -4.21 -0.79 -1.79
CA GLY A 134 -2.95 -0.81 -1.03
C GLY A 134 -2.87 -1.94 -0.02
N ASP A 135 -1.82 -1.93 0.80
CA ASP A 135 -1.58 -2.87 1.91
C ASP A 135 -1.51 -4.34 1.45
N PHE A 136 -0.54 -4.61 0.59
CA PHE A 136 -0.26 -5.95 0.04
C PHE A 136 0.49 -6.84 1.02
N THR A 137 1.35 -6.25 1.86
CA THR A 137 2.32 -6.98 2.68
C THR A 137 2.04 -6.87 4.18
N ASP A 138 2.88 -7.55 4.94
CA ASP A 138 2.88 -7.65 6.40
C ASP A 138 1.67 -8.41 6.98
N ARG A 139 1.82 -8.89 8.21
CA ARG A 139 0.87 -9.71 8.99
C ARG A 139 0.67 -11.13 8.44
N GLY A 140 0.13 -11.28 7.24
CA GLY A 140 -0.06 -12.58 6.59
C GLY A 140 1.26 -13.21 6.11
N PRO A 141 1.23 -14.47 5.64
CA PRO A 141 2.43 -15.27 5.42
C PRO A 141 3.21 -14.99 4.12
N ASP A 142 2.59 -14.37 3.11
CA ASP A 142 3.19 -14.26 1.77
C ASP A 142 2.88 -12.91 1.08
N GLY A 143 3.44 -11.82 1.59
CA GLY A 143 3.29 -10.48 1.00
C GLY A 143 3.97 -10.35 -0.36
N ILE A 144 5.16 -10.94 -0.54
CA ILE A 144 5.86 -10.88 -1.85
C ILE A 144 5.10 -11.67 -2.92
N GLY A 145 4.50 -12.82 -2.57
CA GLY A 145 3.64 -13.57 -3.49
C GLY A 145 2.42 -12.77 -3.96
N VAL A 146 1.84 -11.95 -3.07
CA VAL A 146 0.77 -11.01 -3.44
C VAL A 146 1.27 -9.99 -4.45
N ILE A 147 2.42 -9.35 -4.21
CA ILE A 147 3.02 -8.39 -5.15
C ILE A 147 3.29 -9.05 -6.51
N ASP A 148 3.92 -10.23 -6.52
CA ASP A 148 4.21 -11.00 -7.73
C ASP A 148 2.94 -11.29 -8.55
N LEU A 149 1.85 -11.65 -7.86
CA LEU A 149 0.56 -11.89 -8.48
C LEU A 149 -0.01 -10.61 -9.10
N VAL A 150 -0.04 -9.50 -8.36
CA VAL A 150 -0.62 -8.23 -8.84
C VAL A 150 0.16 -7.71 -10.05
N MET A 151 1.50 -7.78 -10.02
CA MET A 151 2.35 -7.42 -11.15
C MET A 151 2.04 -8.26 -12.39
N ARG A 152 1.86 -9.58 -12.23
CA ARG A 152 1.49 -10.48 -13.32
C ARG A 152 0.09 -10.18 -13.86
N LEU A 153 -0.91 -10.07 -12.98
CA LEU A 153 -2.29 -9.78 -13.37
C LEU A 153 -2.42 -8.43 -14.08
N SER A 154 -1.60 -7.44 -13.71
CA SER A 154 -1.53 -6.15 -14.43
C SER A 154 -1.19 -6.34 -15.90
N ALA A 155 -0.17 -7.15 -16.21
CA ALA A 155 0.24 -7.45 -17.58
C ALA A 155 -0.80 -8.29 -18.33
N GLU A 156 -1.37 -9.32 -17.69
CA GLU A 156 -2.36 -10.20 -18.30
C GLU A 156 -3.69 -9.48 -18.58
N ALA A 157 -4.17 -8.65 -17.65
CA ALA A 157 -5.38 -7.86 -17.82
C ALA A 157 -5.23 -6.86 -18.97
N ALA A 158 -4.09 -6.18 -19.06
CA ALA A 158 -3.80 -5.27 -20.17
C ALA A 158 -3.80 -5.99 -21.53
N ALA A 159 -3.24 -7.21 -21.60
CA ALA A 159 -3.25 -8.03 -22.80
C ALA A 159 -4.67 -8.48 -23.21
N ALA A 160 -5.58 -8.62 -22.25
CA ALA A 160 -6.98 -8.99 -22.46
C ALA A 160 -7.90 -7.79 -22.74
N GLY A 161 -7.38 -6.55 -22.76
CA GLY A 161 -8.14 -5.32 -22.97
C GLY A 161 -8.81 -4.75 -21.72
N GLY A 162 -8.48 -5.28 -20.54
CA GLY A 162 -8.85 -4.73 -19.23
C GLY A 162 -7.65 -4.04 -18.58
N TYR A 163 -7.69 -3.89 -17.25
CA TYR A 163 -6.51 -3.53 -16.47
C TYR A 163 -6.58 -4.05 -15.03
N CYS A 164 -5.43 -4.23 -14.42
CA CYS A 164 -5.29 -4.47 -12.99
C CYS A 164 -4.25 -3.48 -12.45
N LYS A 165 -4.67 -2.60 -11.54
CA LYS A 165 -3.90 -1.48 -10.99
C LYS A 165 -3.99 -1.48 -9.45
N ALA A 166 -3.11 -0.71 -8.82
CA ALA A 166 -2.91 -0.71 -7.38
C ALA A 166 -2.61 0.70 -6.89
N LEU A 167 -3.13 1.03 -5.70
CA LEU A 167 -2.77 2.22 -4.95
C LEU A 167 -1.63 1.95 -3.97
N MET A 168 -0.94 3.01 -3.59
CA MET A 168 0.04 3.02 -2.50
C MET A 168 -0.66 2.92 -1.15
N GLY A 169 -0.35 1.88 -0.37
CA GLY A 169 -0.74 1.78 1.03
C GLY A 169 0.36 2.26 1.98
N ASN A 170 0.05 2.32 3.28
CA ASN A 170 1.07 2.65 4.27
C ASN A 170 2.06 1.51 4.48
N HIS A 171 1.66 0.25 4.24
CA HIS A 171 2.55 -0.89 4.38
C HIS A 171 3.59 -0.97 3.24
N GLU A 172 3.25 -0.53 2.03
CA GLU A 172 4.23 -0.38 0.95
C GLU A 172 5.30 0.67 1.30
N LEU A 173 4.89 1.82 1.85
CA LEU A 173 5.80 2.86 2.34
C LEU A 173 6.70 2.34 3.48
N LEU A 174 6.12 1.55 4.39
CA LEU A 174 6.83 0.98 5.52
C LEU A 174 7.87 -0.06 5.08
N LEU A 175 7.53 -0.95 4.15
CA LEU A 175 8.44 -1.94 3.58
C LEU A 175 9.56 -1.28 2.74
N LEU A 176 9.21 -0.30 1.91
CA LEU A 176 10.18 0.52 1.16
C LEU A 176 11.17 1.19 2.13
N GLY A 177 10.66 1.83 3.17
CA GLY A 177 11.49 2.50 4.16
C GLY A 177 12.36 1.54 4.96
N ALA A 178 11.83 0.37 5.35
CA ALA A 178 12.62 -0.65 6.06
C ALA A 178 13.79 -1.15 5.20
N LYS A 179 13.55 -1.38 3.90
CA LYS A 179 14.59 -1.80 2.96
C LYS A 179 15.65 -0.73 2.71
N ARG A 180 15.25 0.54 2.60
CA ARG A 180 16.14 1.64 2.20
C ARG A 180 16.85 2.32 3.37
N PHE A 181 16.18 2.44 4.50
CA PHE A 181 16.67 3.21 5.65
C PHE A 181 16.99 2.32 6.86
N GLY A 182 16.41 1.13 6.97
CA GLY A 182 16.69 0.18 8.05
C GLY A 182 16.56 0.82 9.43
N ASP A 183 17.66 0.83 10.19
CA ASP A 183 17.76 1.40 11.53
C ASP A 183 18.12 2.90 11.56
N THR A 184 18.06 3.60 10.43
CA THR A 184 18.27 5.04 10.38
C THR A 184 17.25 5.74 11.29
N PRO A 185 17.69 6.54 12.28
CA PRO A 185 16.81 7.30 13.14
C PRO A 185 15.97 8.30 12.35
N VAL A 186 14.67 8.35 12.63
CA VAL A 186 13.75 9.38 12.14
C VAL A 186 13.04 10.05 13.30
N ASN A 187 12.71 11.32 13.15
CA ASN A 187 12.01 12.06 14.19
C ASN A 187 10.52 11.71 14.16
N SER A 188 10.02 11.11 15.23
CA SER A 188 8.58 10.86 15.39
C SER A 188 8.00 11.74 16.49
N GLY A 189 6.69 11.99 16.43
CA GLY A 189 5.99 12.76 17.48
C GLY A 189 6.05 12.16 18.89
N ALA A 190 6.59 10.95 19.05
CA ALA A 190 6.81 10.27 20.33
C ALA A 190 8.31 10.02 20.65
N GLY A 191 9.23 10.64 19.90
CA GLY A 191 10.68 10.46 20.02
C GLY A 191 11.30 9.81 18.79
N THR A 192 12.51 9.28 18.91
CA THR A 192 13.22 8.63 17.80
C THR A 192 12.59 7.29 17.44
N ALA A 193 12.34 7.05 16.15
CA ALA A 193 11.88 5.78 15.61
C ALA A 193 12.80 5.29 14.47
N THR A 194 12.60 4.06 13.99
CA THR A 194 13.24 3.54 12.78
C THR A 194 12.22 2.76 11.95
N PHE A 195 12.42 2.73 10.63
CA PHE A 195 11.55 1.95 9.73
C PHE A 195 11.64 0.45 10.02
N GLN A 196 12.83 -0.08 10.30
CA GLN A 196 12.99 -1.50 10.62
C GLN A 196 12.18 -1.91 11.84
N ALA A 197 12.22 -1.12 12.92
CA ALA A 197 11.45 -1.40 14.12
C ALA A 197 9.95 -1.26 13.88
N ALA A 198 9.52 -0.20 13.19
CA ALA A 198 8.12 0.03 12.86
C ALA A 198 7.55 -1.06 11.95
N TRP A 199 8.32 -1.52 10.97
CA TRP A 199 7.94 -2.62 10.08
C TRP A 199 7.70 -3.92 10.85
N LEU A 200 8.66 -4.32 11.71
CA LEU A 200 8.51 -5.50 12.56
C LEU A 200 7.29 -5.39 13.50
N LEU A 201 7.06 -4.23 14.10
CA LEU A 201 5.91 -3.98 14.99
C LEU A 201 4.56 -4.07 14.26
N ASN A 202 4.53 -3.75 12.97
CA ASN A 202 3.31 -3.79 12.16
C ASN A 202 3.13 -5.11 11.41
N GLY A 203 3.84 -6.16 11.82
CA GLY A 203 3.68 -7.51 11.27
C GLY A 203 4.63 -7.84 10.13
N GLY A 204 5.73 -7.11 9.98
CA GLY A 204 6.73 -7.35 8.95
C GLY A 204 7.23 -8.79 8.93
N GLN A 205 7.13 -9.44 7.78
CA GLN A 205 7.58 -10.83 7.59
C GLN A 205 9.01 -10.89 7.09
N LYS A 206 9.88 -11.56 7.85
CA LYS A 206 11.29 -11.74 7.47
C LYS A 206 11.44 -12.42 6.10
N THR A 207 10.59 -13.42 5.82
CA THR A 207 10.58 -14.12 4.54
C THR A 207 10.27 -13.20 3.36
N ASP A 208 9.43 -12.18 3.57
CA ASP A 208 9.15 -11.18 2.54
C ASP A 208 10.37 -10.29 2.31
N MET A 209 11.02 -9.81 3.37
CA MET A 209 12.25 -9.01 3.25
C MET A 209 13.39 -9.77 2.57
N ASP A 210 13.53 -11.08 2.84
CA ASP A 210 14.54 -11.95 2.21
C ASP A 210 14.26 -12.16 0.71
N ARG A 211 12.99 -12.18 0.30
CA ARG A 211 12.56 -12.33 -1.10
C ARG A 211 12.50 -11.01 -1.87
N LEU A 212 12.45 -9.87 -1.18
CA LEU A 212 12.28 -8.55 -1.77
C LEU A 212 13.43 -8.19 -2.72
N GLN A 213 13.09 -7.93 -4.00
CA GLN A 213 14.02 -7.58 -5.07
C GLN A 213 13.78 -6.15 -5.58
N ASP A 214 14.74 -5.62 -6.34
CA ASP A 214 14.68 -4.26 -6.88
C ASP A 214 13.44 -3.98 -7.75
N HIS A 215 12.94 -4.97 -8.49
CA HIS A 215 11.76 -4.78 -9.31
C HIS A 215 10.48 -4.62 -8.47
N HIS A 216 10.39 -5.27 -7.30
CA HIS A 216 9.30 -5.03 -6.35
C HIS A 216 9.38 -3.59 -5.81
N LEU A 217 10.59 -3.13 -5.43
CA LEU A 217 10.81 -1.77 -4.93
C LEU A 217 10.45 -0.71 -5.97
N GLN A 218 10.85 -0.93 -7.22
CA GLN A 218 10.55 -0.03 -8.34
C GLN A 218 9.06 -0.01 -8.67
N TRP A 219 8.38 -1.16 -8.56
CA TRP A 219 6.94 -1.25 -8.76
C TRP A 219 6.18 -0.51 -7.65
N MET A 220 6.47 -0.80 -6.38
CA MET A 220 5.83 -0.12 -5.24
C MET A 220 6.05 1.39 -5.27
N ALA A 221 7.29 1.84 -5.54
CA ALA A 221 7.63 3.26 -5.60
C ALA A 221 6.93 4.03 -6.74
N ARG A 222 6.20 3.33 -7.63
CA ARG A 222 5.45 3.94 -8.73
C ARG A 222 3.94 3.86 -8.57
N LEU A 223 3.44 3.26 -7.49
CA LEU A 223 2.00 3.22 -7.24
C LEU A 223 1.45 4.63 -7.03
N ASP A 224 0.25 4.86 -7.54
CA ASP A 224 -0.47 6.11 -7.37
C ASP A 224 -1.09 6.14 -5.96
N ALA A 225 -1.21 7.33 -5.37
CA ALA A 225 -1.79 7.52 -4.05
C ALA A 225 -3.32 7.70 -4.11
N VAL A 226 -3.79 8.34 -5.17
CA VAL A 226 -5.19 8.72 -5.37
C VAL A 226 -5.53 8.54 -6.85
N GLU A 227 -6.72 8.02 -7.15
CA GLU A 227 -7.23 7.88 -8.52
C GLU A 227 -8.74 8.10 -8.57
N GLU A 228 -9.26 8.65 -9.67
CA GLU A 228 -10.70 8.75 -9.91
C GLU A 228 -11.10 7.84 -11.07
N VAL A 229 -12.08 6.97 -10.84
CA VAL A 229 -12.55 6.00 -11.85
C VAL A 229 -14.06 5.83 -11.75
N ASP A 230 -14.76 6.09 -12.86
CA ASP A 230 -16.22 5.91 -12.99
C ASP A 230 -17.04 6.64 -11.91
N GLY A 231 -16.59 7.82 -11.49
CA GLY A 231 -17.23 8.60 -10.43
C GLY A 231 -16.86 8.14 -9.02
N TYR A 232 -15.87 7.26 -8.84
CA TYR A 232 -15.34 6.84 -7.55
C TYR A 232 -13.92 7.38 -7.35
N LEU A 233 -13.72 8.13 -6.27
CA LEU A 233 -12.39 8.50 -5.82
C LEU A 233 -11.82 7.36 -4.97
N LEU A 234 -10.76 6.73 -5.45
CA LEU A 234 -10.08 5.63 -4.79
C LEU A 234 -8.91 6.19 -3.99
N VAL A 235 -8.87 5.88 -2.70
CA VAL A 235 -7.78 6.27 -1.77
C VAL A 235 -7.45 5.09 -0.87
N HIS A 236 -6.26 5.08 -0.29
CA HIS A 236 -5.90 4.02 0.65
C HIS A 236 -6.64 4.16 2.00
N SER A 237 -6.60 5.34 2.63
CA SER A 237 -7.16 5.54 3.97
C SER A 237 -8.21 6.65 4.06
N ASP A 238 -9.07 6.57 5.08
CA ASP A 238 -10.13 7.54 5.36
C ASP A 238 -9.61 8.80 6.06
N THR A 239 -8.77 9.55 5.34
CA THR A 239 -8.15 10.79 5.81
C THR A 239 -8.24 11.91 4.78
N THR A 240 -8.29 13.15 5.26
CA THR A 240 -8.16 14.35 4.42
C THR A 240 -6.71 14.75 4.15
N ALA A 241 -5.73 14.01 4.68
CA ALA A 241 -4.32 14.34 4.55
C ALA A 241 -3.79 14.35 3.10
N TYR A 242 -4.53 13.74 2.15
CA TYR A 242 -4.24 13.85 0.73
C TYR A 242 -4.22 15.31 0.24
N LEU A 243 -5.06 16.19 0.82
CA LEU A 243 -5.12 17.63 0.52
C LEU A 243 -3.80 18.37 0.82
N ASP A 244 -2.94 17.82 1.68
CA ASP A 244 -1.64 18.41 1.99
C ASP A 244 -0.62 18.24 0.85
N TYR A 245 -0.89 17.33 -0.11
CA TYR A 245 0.07 16.93 -1.15
C TYR A 245 -0.25 17.51 -2.54
N GLY A 246 -1.40 18.14 -2.72
CA GLY A 246 -1.76 18.73 -4.01
C GLY A 246 -3.23 19.12 -4.11
N ASP A 247 -3.53 20.04 -5.02
CA ASP A 247 -4.87 20.52 -5.35
C ASP A 247 -5.50 19.77 -6.54
N SER A 248 -4.81 18.75 -7.07
CA SER A 248 -5.26 17.84 -8.13
C SER A 248 -4.71 16.44 -7.87
N ILE A 249 -5.33 15.42 -8.48
CA ILE A 249 -4.89 14.01 -8.37
C ILE A 249 -3.44 13.87 -8.86
N GLU A 250 -3.11 14.49 -9.99
CA GLU A 250 -1.78 14.48 -10.57
C GLU A 250 -0.75 15.08 -9.60
N ALA A 251 -1.06 16.23 -9.00
CA ALA A 251 -0.16 16.89 -8.05
C ALA A 251 0.08 16.04 -6.78
N VAL A 252 -0.95 15.35 -6.28
CA VAL A 252 -0.80 14.42 -5.15
C VAL A 252 0.12 13.27 -5.53
N ASN A 253 -0.15 12.61 -6.66
CA ASN A 253 0.64 11.46 -7.11
C ASN A 253 2.09 11.84 -7.42
N ASP A 254 2.33 13.00 -8.04
CA ASP A 254 3.66 13.52 -8.31
C ASP A 254 4.40 13.84 -7.01
N THR A 255 3.78 14.54 -6.06
CA THR A 255 4.40 14.88 -4.77
C THR A 255 4.77 13.63 -3.97
N VAL A 256 3.89 12.62 -3.93
CA VAL A 256 4.16 11.33 -3.28
C VAL A 256 5.34 10.61 -3.95
N ARG A 257 5.34 10.54 -5.28
CA ARG A 257 6.41 9.89 -6.05
C ARG A 257 7.75 10.60 -5.89
N GLU A 258 7.76 11.93 -5.91
CA GLU A 258 8.95 12.75 -5.69
C GLU A 258 9.50 12.55 -4.27
N THR A 259 8.64 12.52 -3.26
CA THR A 259 9.03 12.24 -1.86
C THR A 259 9.75 10.89 -1.74
N ILE A 260 9.18 9.84 -2.33
CA ILE A 260 9.79 8.50 -2.32
C ILE A 260 11.09 8.47 -3.15
N THR A 261 11.18 9.25 -4.22
CA THR A 261 12.35 9.29 -5.12
C THR A 261 13.52 10.08 -4.53
N ARG A 262 13.24 11.17 -3.81
CA ARG A 262 14.25 11.95 -3.06
C ARG A 262 14.98 11.09 -2.05
N ASN A 263 14.32 10.05 -1.55
CA ASN A 263 14.90 9.04 -0.66
C ASN A 263 15.43 9.66 0.64
N ASP A 264 14.67 10.60 1.20
CA ASP A 264 14.89 11.19 2.52
C ASP A 264 14.07 10.43 3.57
N ALA A 265 14.71 10.02 4.67
CA ALA A 265 14.07 9.16 5.66
C ALA A 265 12.96 9.87 6.44
N ASP A 266 13.14 11.15 6.78
CA ASP A 266 12.14 11.91 7.55
C ASP A 266 10.92 12.26 6.68
N GLU A 267 11.13 12.60 5.41
CA GLU A 267 10.02 12.89 4.48
C GLU A 267 9.19 11.63 4.17
N VAL A 268 9.84 10.49 3.89
CA VAL A 268 9.13 9.22 3.67
C VAL A 268 8.43 8.76 4.95
N TRP A 269 9.00 9.06 6.12
CA TRP A 269 8.36 8.75 7.40
C TRP A 269 7.12 9.60 7.65
N ASP A 270 7.16 10.91 7.36
CA ASP A 270 5.97 11.76 7.44
C ASP A 270 4.88 11.28 6.48
N LEU A 271 5.25 10.90 5.26
CA LEU A 271 4.34 10.30 4.28
C LEU A 271 3.67 9.02 4.82
N PHE A 272 4.46 8.08 5.34
CA PHE A 272 3.95 6.88 6.02
C PHE A 272 2.97 7.23 7.16
N ARG A 273 3.31 8.23 7.97
CA ARG A 273 2.47 8.69 9.08
C ARG A 273 1.15 9.32 8.63
N LYS A 274 1.13 10.02 7.49
CA LYS A 274 -0.11 10.60 6.96
C LYS A 274 -1.00 9.52 6.35
N PHE A 275 -0.43 8.52 5.69
CA PHE A 275 -1.20 7.41 5.12
C PHE A 275 -1.81 6.51 6.20
N THR A 276 -1.21 6.45 7.40
CA THR A 276 -1.78 5.73 8.55
C THR A 276 -2.90 6.49 9.28
N LYS A 277 -3.16 7.77 8.96
CA LYS A 277 -4.29 8.51 9.53
C LYS A 277 -5.62 7.87 9.10
N ARG A 278 -6.62 7.97 9.98
CA ARG A 278 -7.93 7.34 9.79
C ARG A 278 -9.05 8.04 10.54
N PHE A 279 -10.27 7.61 10.28
CA PHE A 279 -11.52 8.01 10.91
C PHE A 279 -11.95 9.44 10.63
N SER A 280 -11.37 10.09 9.61
CA SER A 280 -11.81 11.44 9.23
C SER A 280 -13.24 11.44 8.68
N PHE A 281 -13.75 10.29 8.22
CA PHE A 281 -15.08 10.15 7.63
C PHE A 281 -16.13 9.60 8.60
N ARG A 282 -15.75 9.16 9.81
CA ARG A 282 -16.61 8.35 10.70
C ARG A 282 -17.61 9.16 11.53
N ASP A 283 -17.19 10.30 12.07
CA ASP A 283 -17.93 11.01 13.14
C ASP A 283 -18.82 12.17 12.60
N GLU A 284 -19.44 12.96 13.48
CA GLU A 284 -20.24 14.16 13.13
C GLU A 284 -19.37 15.20 12.40
N GLY A 285 -19.37 15.15 11.06
CA GLY A 285 -18.50 15.94 10.18
C GLY A 285 -17.81 15.10 9.09
N GLY A 286 -17.89 13.78 9.17
CA GLY A 286 -17.27 12.86 8.22
C GLY A 286 -17.74 13.06 6.78
N ALA A 287 -19.03 13.32 6.57
CA ALA A 287 -19.56 13.62 5.24
C ALA A 287 -18.97 14.91 4.64
N ASP A 288 -18.67 15.92 5.48
CA ASP A 288 -18.02 17.15 5.01
C ASP A 288 -16.55 16.93 4.68
N ALA A 289 -15.86 16.09 5.46
CA ALA A 289 -14.50 15.65 5.14
C ALA A 289 -14.46 14.91 3.78
N VAL A 290 -15.41 14.01 3.53
CA VAL A 290 -15.54 13.32 2.24
C VAL A 290 -15.82 14.31 1.12
N ARG A 291 -16.77 15.24 1.30
CA ARG A 291 -17.08 16.29 0.30
C ARG A 291 -15.85 17.14 -0.01
N SER A 292 -15.02 17.48 0.97
CA SER A 292 -13.81 18.28 0.72
C SER A 292 -12.84 17.61 -0.26
N LEU A 293 -12.69 16.27 -0.19
CA LEU A 293 -11.87 15.51 -1.13
C LEU A 293 -12.56 15.40 -2.50
N LEU A 294 -13.87 15.10 -2.54
CA LEU A 294 -14.62 14.99 -3.79
C LEU A 294 -14.71 16.33 -4.55
N ASP A 295 -14.83 17.45 -3.85
CA ASP A 295 -14.84 18.79 -4.43
C ASP A 295 -13.48 19.16 -5.04
N THR A 296 -12.39 18.62 -4.49
CA THR A 296 -11.01 18.89 -4.95
C THR A 296 -10.61 17.95 -6.09
N TYR A 297 -10.89 16.65 -5.95
CA TYR A 297 -10.36 15.59 -6.82
C TYR A 297 -11.39 14.99 -7.77
N GLY A 298 -12.67 15.33 -7.61
CA GLY A 298 -13.76 14.77 -8.39
C GLY A 298 -14.31 13.46 -7.83
N GLY A 299 -15.25 12.88 -8.58
CA GLY A 299 -16.02 11.72 -8.15
C GLY A 299 -17.31 12.08 -7.40
N THR A 300 -18.04 11.04 -7.02
CA THR A 300 -19.34 11.12 -6.33
C THR A 300 -19.35 10.32 -5.03
N ARG A 301 -18.42 9.36 -4.88
CA ARG A 301 -18.17 8.58 -3.67
C ARG A 301 -16.69 8.29 -3.52
N ILE A 302 -16.24 8.08 -2.29
CA ILE A 302 -14.90 7.61 -1.97
C ILE A 302 -14.93 6.12 -1.67
N VAL A 303 -13.94 5.37 -2.16
CA VAL A 303 -13.71 3.96 -1.81
C VAL A 303 -12.33 3.85 -1.16
N HIS A 304 -12.25 3.24 0.02
CA HIS A 304 -11.00 3.16 0.78
C HIS A 304 -10.78 1.82 1.50
N GLY A 305 -9.52 1.54 1.78
CA GLY A 305 -9.02 0.44 2.61
C GLY A 305 -8.64 0.92 4.01
N HIS A 306 -7.54 0.39 4.57
CA HIS A 306 -6.78 0.77 5.79
C HIS A 306 -7.51 0.76 7.14
N SER A 307 -8.79 1.10 7.15
CA SER A 307 -9.65 1.19 8.31
C SER A 307 -10.56 -0.03 8.30
N PRO A 308 -10.17 -1.12 8.99
CA PRO A 308 -10.99 -2.32 9.08
C PRO A 308 -12.42 -1.97 9.46
N ILE A 309 -13.38 -2.53 8.74
CA ILE A 309 -14.80 -2.36 9.01
C ILE A 309 -15.15 -2.64 10.50
N PRO A 310 -14.59 -3.66 11.17
CA PRO A 310 -14.80 -3.86 12.61
C PRO A 310 -14.46 -2.62 13.47
N TYR A 311 -13.42 -1.88 13.11
CA TYR A 311 -13.03 -0.64 13.81
C TYR A 311 -13.98 0.52 13.52
N LEU A 312 -14.50 0.60 12.29
CA LEU A 312 -15.49 1.62 11.92
C LEU A 312 -16.83 1.38 12.64
N LEU A 313 -17.22 0.13 12.83
CA LEU A 313 -18.44 -0.25 13.54
C LEU A 313 -18.31 -0.16 15.07
N GLY A 314 -17.09 0.01 15.60
CA GLY A 314 -16.82 0.00 17.04
C GLY A 314 -16.92 -1.40 17.65
N GLU A 315 -16.80 -2.44 16.82
CA GLU A 315 -17.01 -3.85 17.16
C GLU A 315 -15.67 -4.58 17.32
N VAL A 316 -14.79 -4.08 18.18
CA VAL A 316 -13.55 -4.79 18.54
C VAL A 316 -13.82 -5.55 19.84
N GLY A 317 -13.80 -6.88 19.77
CA GLY A 317 -13.90 -7.73 20.96
C GLY A 317 -12.84 -7.32 21.99
N SER A 318 -13.22 -7.40 23.26
CA SER A 318 -12.26 -7.26 24.36
C SER A 318 -11.36 -8.50 24.38
N GLU A 319 -10.12 -8.40 24.87
CA GLU A 319 -9.22 -9.56 25.04
C GLU A 319 -9.81 -10.66 25.96
N ASP A 320 -10.95 -10.39 26.62
CA ASP A 320 -11.71 -11.31 27.47
C ASP A 320 -12.79 -12.11 26.72
N ASP A 321 -13.01 -11.87 25.42
CA ASP A 321 -13.97 -12.63 24.61
C ASP A 321 -13.35 -13.98 24.17
N GLU A 322 -13.33 -14.94 25.09
CA GLU A 322 -12.96 -16.35 24.83
C GLU A 322 -13.91 -17.07 23.84
N GLU A 323 -15.01 -16.41 23.43
CA GLU A 323 -15.88 -16.85 22.34
C GLU A 323 -15.61 -15.98 21.12
N GLY A 324 -14.97 -16.54 20.09
CA GLY A 324 -14.56 -15.86 18.85
C GLY A 324 -15.70 -15.31 17.97
N THR A 325 -16.57 -14.47 18.53
CA THR A 325 -17.64 -13.74 17.86
C THR A 325 -17.15 -12.34 17.50
N GLY A 326 -16.09 -12.27 16.70
CA GLY A 326 -15.79 -11.04 15.97
C GLY A 326 -16.96 -10.66 15.06
N PRO A 327 -17.15 -9.38 14.75
CA PRO A 327 -18.24 -8.96 13.88
C PRO A 327 -18.13 -9.60 12.49
N VAL A 328 -19.26 -10.13 12.02
CA VAL A 328 -19.32 -10.82 10.73
C VAL A 328 -19.39 -9.79 9.60
N VAL A 329 -18.24 -9.41 9.06
CA VAL A 329 -18.16 -8.55 7.89
C VAL A 329 -18.57 -9.34 6.64
N THR A 330 -19.78 -9.07 6.14
CA THR A 330 -20.34 -9.76 4.96
C THR A 330 -20.08 -9.04 3.64
N GLY A 331 -19.71 -7.76 3.69
CA GLY A 331 -19.44 -6.93 2.52
C GLY A 331 -18.92 -5.54 2.89
N PRO A 332 -18.81 -4.65 1.91
CA PRO A 332 -18.34 -3.28 2.11
C PRO A 332 -19.24 -2.51 3.07
N HIS A 333 -18.65 -1.58 3.82
CA HIS A 333 -19.41 -0.72 4.72
C HIS A 333 -19.61 0.67 4.09
N ILE A 334 -20.86 1.06 3.91
CA ILE A 334 -21.24 2.36 3.35
C ILE A 334 -21.60 3.30 4.49
N TYR A 335 -20.98 4.48 4.55
CA TYR A 335 -21.14 5.45 5.63
C TYR A 335 -20.93 6.88 5.13
N ALA A 336 -20.85 7.86 6.05
CA ALA A 336 -20.71 9.28 5.74
C ALA A 336 -21.79 9.78 4.76
N ASP A 337 -23.07 9.63 5.12
CA ASP A 337 -24.23 9.92 4.27
C ASP A 337 -24.26 9.16 2.93
N GLY A 338 -23.62 7.99 2.88
CA GLY A 338 -23.51 7.18 1.66
C GLY A 338 -22.42 7.64 0.69
N LEU A 339 -21.54 8.55 1.12
CA LEU A 339 -20.45 9.07 0.30
C LEU A 339 -19.17 8.25 0.41
N ALA A 340 -18.99 7.46 1.47
CA ALA A 340 -17.78 6.64 1.67
C ALA A 340 -18.11 5.14 1.69
N ILE A 341 -17.22 4.34 1.10
CA ILE A 341 -17.29 2.88 1.03
C ILE A 341 -15.97 2.32 1.58
N ALA A 342 -16.02 1.68 2.75
CA ALA A 342 -14.89 0.94 3.30
C ALA A 342 -14.84 -0.48 2.73
N MET A 343 -13.67 -0.89 2.29
CA MET A 343 -13.39 -2.19 1.65
C MET A 343 -12.46 -3.08 2.48
N ASP A 344 -11.84 -2.56 3.54
CA ASP A 344 -11.04 -3.39 4.45
C ASP A 344 -11.96 -4.24 5.33
N GLY A 345 -12.17 -5.50 4.94
CA GLY A 345 -12.99 -6.42 5.69
C GLY A 345 -12.34 -6.98 6.96
N GLY A 346 -11.12 -6.55 7.29
CA GLY A 346 -10.39 -6.97 8.47
C GLY A 346 -9.86 -8.40 8.36
N VAL A 347 -9.27 -8.79 7.23
CA VAL A 347 -8.70 -10.14 7.03
C VAL A 347 -7.69 -10.52 8.14
N THR A 348 -6.99 -9.52 8.68
CA THR A 348 -6.04 -9.64 9.80
C THR A 348 -6.72 -9.90 11.16
N MET A 349 -8.04 -9.74 11.22
CA MET A 349 -8.89 -9.86 12.41
C MET A 349 -9.92 -11.00 12.27
N ALA A 350 -9.59 -12.04 11.49
CA ALA A 350 -10.51 -13.11 11.11
C ALA A 350 -11.74 -12.65 10.32
N GLY A 351 -11.71 -11.43 9.77
CA GLY A 351 -12.68 -10.94 8.79
C GLY A 351 -12.43 -11.51 7.39
N LYS A 352 -13.17 -11.00 6.40
CA LYS A 352 -13.10 -11.47 5.02
C LYS A 352 -12.31 -10.50 4.15
N LEU A 353 -11.40 -11.02 3.31
CA LEU A 353 -10.83 -10.23 2.21
C LEU A 353 -11.93 -9.92 1.18
N LEU A 354 -12.20 -8.63 0.97
CA LEU A 354 -13.28 -8.19 0.09
C LEU A 354 -12.77 -7.92 -1.32
N VAL A 355 -13.43 -8.55 -2.30
CA VAL A 355 -13.38 -8.18 -3.72
C VAL A 355 -14.82 -7.93 -4.15
N ARG A 356 -15.11 -6.73 -4.68
CA ARG A 356 -16.48 -6.35 -5.08
C ARG A 356 -16.49 -5.58 -6.38
N GLN A 357 -17.52 -5.84 -7.19
CA GLN A 357 -17.83 -5.05 -8.37
C GLN A 357 -18.51 -3.73 -7.96
N LEU A 358 -18.15 -2.65 -8.64
CA LEU A 358 -18.83 -1.35 -8.56
C LEU A 358 -19.70 -1.12 -9.82
N PRO A 359 -20.84 -0.41 -9.70
CA PRO A 359 -21.45 0.06 -8.44
C PRO A 359 -21.92 -1.12 -7.56
N LEU A 360 -21.99 -0.92 -6.25
CA LEU A 360 -22.55 -1.93 -5.35
C LEU A 360 -24.05 -2.09 -5.63
N ASP A 361 -24.52 -3.34 -5.68
CA ASP A 361 -25.95 -3.64 -5.80
C ASP A 361 -26.70 -3.06 -4.59
N ASN A 362 -27.84 -2.40 -4.86
CA ASN A 362 -28.71 -1.79 -3.83
C ASN A 362 -29.43 -2.81 -2.95
#